data_AF-A0A7S0XKV9-F1
#
_entry.id   AF-A0A7S0XKV9-F1
#
_cell.length_a   1.000
_cell.length_b   1.000
_cell.length_c   1.000
_cell.angle_alpha   90.00
_cell.angle_beta   90.00
_cell.angle_gamma   90.00
#
_symmetry.space_group_name_H-M   'P 1'
#
loop_
_entity.id
_entity.type
_entity.pdbx_description
1 polymer ?
#
loop_
_entity_poly.entity_id
_entity_poly.type
_entity_poly.pdbx_seq_one_letter_code
_entity_poly.pdbx_strand_id
1 'polypeptide(L)'
;MLSALRASLSAVVAPRAQQVVARHLVRIRLARHGRKHRPFYRIVVADARSKRDGRHIERVGTYDPIAAKDGVKEVRLNSERIKYWISVGAQPTQRVAWLLGKAQLLPELPRPVPKEEIRRAPNLAA
;
A
#
# COMPACT_ATOMS: atom_id res chain seq x y z
N MET A 1 25.27 22.36 42.00
CA MET A 1 24.08 22.83 41.26
C MET A 1 24.52 23.56 40.00
N LEU A 2 24.44 22.93 38.83
CA LEU A 2 24.25 23.66 37.57
C LEU A 2 23.83 22.68 36.46
N SER A 3 22.58 22.87 36.07
CA SER A 3 21.91 22.28 34.91
C SER A 3 22.62 22.67 33.63
N ALA A 4 22.83 21.71 32.74
CA ALA A 4 22.89 21.96 31.30
C ALA A 4 22.30 20.76 30.54
N LEU A 5 21.00 20.56 30.74
CA LEU A 5 20.20 19.66 29.92
C LEU A 5 19.98 20.32 28.56
N ARG A 6 20.74 19.92 27.53
CA ARG A 6 20.38 20.24 26.14
C ARG A 6 21.00 19.26 25.15
N ALA A 7 20.44 18.06 25.08
CA ALA A 7 20.47 17.26 23.86
C ALA A 7 19.05 17.28 23.28
N SER A 8 18.79 18.32 22.48
CA SER A 8 17.66 18.33 21.55
C SER A 8 17.90 17.19 20.55
N LEU A 9 17.36 16.02 20.85
CA LEU A 9 17.22 14.94 19.87
C LEU A 9 16.24 15.45 18.81
N SER A 10 16.81 15.97 17.73
CA SER A 10 16.14 16.20 16.47
C SER A 10 15.27 14.99 16.17
N ALA A 11 13.97 15.22 16.20
CA ALA A 11 13.01 14.33 15.59
C ALA A 11 13.53 13.99 14.19
N VAL A 12 13.68 12.70 13.93
CA VAL A 12 13.81 12.15 12.58
C VAL A 12 12.50 12.50 11.87
N VAL A 13 12.41 13.73 11.39
CA VAL A 13 11.46 14.13 10.37
C VAL A 13 12.00 13.48 9.11
N ALA A 14 11.56 12.24 8.86
CA ALA A 14 11.66 11.65 7.54
C ALA A 14 11.17 12.72 6.55
N PRO A 15 11.95 13.04 5.49
CA PRO A 15 11.57 14.09 4.58
C PRO A 15 10.16 13.79 4.11
N ARG A 16 9.26 14.76 4.35
CA ARG A 16 7.88 14.77 3.89
C ARG A 16 7.92 14.55 2.41
N ALA A 17 7.88 13.27 2.01
CA ALA A 17 7.93 12.86 0.64
C ALA A 17 6.61 13.33 0.06
N GLN A 18 6.61 14.56 -0.43
CA GLN A 18 5.66 15.04 -1.40
C GLN A 18 5.64 13.96 -2.47
N GLN A 19 4.64 13.11 -2.36
CA GLN A 19 4.25 12.23 -3.43
C GLN A 19 3.61 13.16 -4.45
N VAL A 20 4.48 13.89 -5.17
CA VAL A 20 4.15 14.52 -6.43
C VAL A 20 3.58 13.36 -7.22
N VAL A 21 2.26 13.35 -7.41
CA VAL A 21 1.56 12.28 -8.10
C VAL A 21 1.98 12.34 -9.56
N ALA A 22 3.15 11.79 -9.85
CA ALA A 22 3.55 11.47 -11.20
C ALA A 22 2.37 10.69 -11.79
N ARG A 23 1.87 11.19 -12.92
CA ARG A 23 0.72 10.61 -13.62
C ARG A 23 1.19 9.30 -14.26
N HIS A 24 1.36 8.28 -13.43
CA HIS A 24 1.72 6.96 -13.89
C HIS A 24 0.51 6.34 -14.57
N LEU A 25 0.67 6.03 -15.85
CA LEU A 25 -0.38 5.41 -16.64
C LEU A 25 -0.66 3.98 -16.18
N VAL A 26 0.31 3.27 -15.58
CA VAL A 26 0.14 1.89 -15.10
C VAL A 26 0.23 1.82 -13.57
N ARG A 27 -0.73 1.13 -12.95
CA ARG A 27 -0.83 0.95 -11.51
C ARG A 27 -1.02 -0.50 -11.10
N ILE A 28 -0.40 -0.87 -9.98
CA ILE A 28 -0.68 -2.12 -9.27
C ILE A 28 -1.71 -1.82 -8.18
N ARG A 29 -2.92 -2.34 -8.34
CA ARG A 29 -4.09 -1.97 -7.51
C ARG A 29 -4.94 -3.18 -7.14
N LEU A 30 -5.79 -2.98 -6.14
CA LEU A 30 -6.81 -3.97 -5.75
C LEU A 30 -8.06 -3.81 -6.62
N ALA A 31 -8.46 -4.88 -7.30
CA ALA A 31 -9.74 -5.01 -7.98
C ALA A 31 -10.67 -5.90 -7.15
N ARG A 32 -11.90 -5.44 -6.88
CA ARG A 32 -12.88 -6.18 -6.06
C ARG A 32 -13.57 -7.25 -6.90
N HIS A 33 -13.62 -8.48 -6.38
CA HIS A 33 -14.26 -9.62 -7.06
C HIS A 33 -15.14 -10.46 -6.13
N GLY A 34 -15.33 -10.02 -4.88
CA GLY A 34 -16.13 -10.72 -3.88
C GLY A 34 -17.62 -10.38 -3.90
N ARG A 35 -18.42 -11.17 -3.18
CA ARG A 35 -19.87 -10.99 -3.02
C ARG A 35 -20.19 -9.91 -1.97
N LYS A 36 -21.48 -9.60 -1.80
CA LYS A 36 -21.95 -8.77 -0.67
C LYS A 36 -21.48 -9.41 0.65
N HIS A 37 -20.96 -8.59 1.58
CA HIS A 37 -20.38 -9.02 2.87
C HIS A 37 -19.21 -10.03 2.81
N ARG A 38 -18.69 -10.37 1.63
CA ARG A 38 -17.54 -11.26 1.45
C ARG A 38 -16.60 -10.66 0.42
N PRO A 39 -15.86 -9.58 0.77
CA PRO A 39 -14.90 -8.97 -0.14
C PRO A 39 -13.74 -9.92 -0.43
N PHE A 40 -13.36 -10.00 -1.70
CA PHE A 40 -12.16 -10.68 -2.18
C PHE A 40 -11.51 -9.76 -3.20
N TYR A 41 -10.19 -9.64 -3.15
CA TYR A 41 -9.46 -8.74 -4.03
C TYR A 41 -8.47 -9.50 -4.92
N ARG A 42 -8.44 -9.12 -6.20
CA ARG A 42 -7.34 -9.47 -7.11
C ARG A 42 -6.34 -8.33 -7.10
N ILE A 43 -5.06 -8.65 -7.03
CA ILE A 43 -3.98 -7.68 -7.23
C ILE A 43 -3.69 -7.68 -8.72
N VAL A 44 -3.98 -6.55 -9.36
CA VAL A 44 -3.94 -6.42 -10.82
C VAL A 44 -3.08 -5.24 -11.24
N VAL A 45 -2.43 -5.40 -12.38
CA VAL A 45 -1.74 -4.34 -13.09
C VAL A 45 -2.71 -3.80 -14.13
N ALA A 46 -3.02 -2.50 -14.08
CA ALA A 46 -4.00 -1.90 -14.98
C ALA A 46 -3.64 -0.44 -15.29
N ASP A 47 -4.20 0.09 -16.40
CA ASP A 47 -4.11 1.52 -16.68
C ASP A 47 -4.84 2.30 -15.58
N ALA A 48 -4.25 3.40 -15.09
CA ALA A 48 -4.79 4.23 -14.03
C ALA A 48 -6.19 4.80 -14.34
N ARG A 49 -6.52 4.97 -15.63
CA ARG A 49 -7.81 5.48 -16.12
C ARG A 49 -8.88 4.40 -16.20
N SER A 50 -8.51 3.13 -16.10
CA SER A 50 -9.46 2.02 -16.21
C SER A 50 -10.35 1.89 -14.96
N LYS A 51 -11.61 1.48 -15.15
CA LYS A 51 -12.56 1.21 -14.05
C LYS A 51 -11.95 0.26 -13.03
N ARG A 52 -12.21 0.45 -11.72
CA ARG A 52 -11.61 -0.34 -10.61
C ARG A 52 -11.65 -1.85 -10.86
N ASP A 53 -12.82 -2.36 -11.23
CA ASP A 53 -13.09 -3.79 -11.38
C ASP A 53 -13.19 -4.20 -12.87
N GLY A 54 -12.70 -3.36 -13.78
CA GLY A 54 -12.77 -3.56 -15.23
C GLY A 54 -11.57 -4.28 -15.84
N ARG A 55 -11.28 -3.95 -17.11
CA ARG A 55 -10.13 -4.49 -17.85
C ARG A 55 -8.81 -4.16 -17.13
N HIS A 56 -7.97 -5.18 -16.99
CA HIS A 56 -6.62 -5.09 -16.47
C HIS A 56 -5.65 -5.72 -17.47
N ILE A 57 -4.37 -5.41 -17.34
CA ILE A 57 -3.29 -5.95 -18.17
C ILE A 57 -2.94 -7.36 -17.69
N GLU A 58 -2.67 -7.50 -16.39
CA GLU A 58 -2.21 -8.77 -15.81
C GLU A 58 -2.69 -8.91 -14.35
N ARG A 59 -3.03 -10.13 -13.94
CA ARG A 59 -3.29 -10.47 -12.53
C ARG A 59 -2.00 -11.01 -11.92
N VAL A 60 -1.48 -10.31 -10.93
CA VAL A 60 -0.22 -10.63 -10.26
C VAL A 60 -0.39 -11.16 -8.83
N GLY A 61 -1.63 -11.28 -8.35
CA GLY A 61 -1.90 -11.86 -7.04
C GLY A 61 -3.35 -11.79 -6.60
N THR A 62 -3.59 -12.19 -5.36
CA THR A 62 -4.88 -12.14 -4.67
C THR A 62 -4.70 -11.76 -3.21
N TYR A 63 -5.73 -11.14 -2.64
CA TYR A 63 -5.79 -10.76 -1.24
C TYR A 63 -7.18 -11.05 -0.67
N ASP A 64 -7.22 -11.89 0.35
CA ASP A 64 -8.41 -12.09 1.19
C ASP A 64 -8.29 -11.25 2.47
N PRO A 65 -9.14 -10.23 2.64
CA PRO A 65 -9.15 -9.43 3.87
C PRO A 65 -9.80 -10.16 5.05
N ILE A 66 -10.59 -11.19 4.81
CA ILE A 66 -11.22 -12.02 5.84
C ILE A 66 -10.17 -13.04 6.27
N ALA A 67 -9.86 -13.04 7.55
CA ALA A 67 -8.94 -14.01 8.11
C ALA A 67 -9.56 -15.42 8.04
N ALA A 68 -8.73 -16.42 7.76
CA ALA A 68 -9.11 -17.81 7.95
C ALA A 68 -9.24 -18.13 9.45
N LYS A 69 -9.61 -19.38 9.79
CA LYS A 69 -9.91 -19.80 11.17
C LYS A 69 -8.73 -19.60 12.14
N ASP A 70 -7.52 -19.59 11.61
CA ASP A 70 -6.25 -19.36 12.26
C ASP A 70 -5.91 -17.86 12.45
N GLY A 71 -6.78 -16.94 12.02
CA GLY A 71 -6.56 -15.51 12.13
C GLY A 71 -5.65 -14.92 11.04
N VAL A 72 -5.17 -15.75 10.11
CA VAL A 72 -4.24 -15.32 9.05
C VAL A 72 -5.01 -14.80 7.85
N LYS A 73 -4.60 -13.63 7.35
CA LYS A 73 -5.12 -13.06 6.10
C LYS A 73 -4.32 -13.59 4.92
N GLU A 74 -5.00 -14.17 3.96
CA GLU A 74 -4.33 -14.80 2.82
C GLU A 74 -3.91 -13.76 1.78
N VAL A 75 -2.62 -13.79 1.41
CA VAL A 75 -2.06 -12.97 0.34
C VAL A 75 -1.25 -13.90 -0.57
N ARG A 76 -1.63 -13.99 -1.85
CA ARG A 76 -0.87 -14.73 -2.86
C ARG A 76 -0.28 -13.75 -3.85
N LEU A 77 1.03 -13.83 -4.08
CA LEU A 77 1.78 -12.88 -4.90
C LEU A 77 2.62 -13.64 -5.92
N ASN A 78 2.59 -13.21 -7.18
CA ASN A 78 3.60 -13.58 -8.15
C ASN A 78 4.76 -12.58 -8.07
N SER A 79 5.75 -12.93 -7.25
CA SER A 79 6.90 -12.07 -6.95
C SER A 79 7.68 -11.63 -8.18
N GLU A 80 7.88 -12.53 -9.15
CA GLU A 80 8.63 -12.23 -10.38
C GLU A 80 7.93 -11.17 -11.22
N ARG A 81 6.63 -11.35 -11.43
CA ARG A 81 5.83 -10.41 -12.23
C ARG A 81 5.68 -9.07 -11.53
N ILE A 82 5.53 -9.07 -10.21
CA ILE A 82 5.48 -7.81 -9.44
C ILE A 82 6.79 -7.04 -9.58
N LYS A 83 7.94 -7.71 -9.42
CA LYS A 83 9.26 -7.07 -9.59
C LYS A 83 9.44 -6.50 -10.99
N TYR A 84 9.04 -7.26 -12.02
CA TYR A 84 9.05 -6.78 -13.41
C TYR A 84 8.20 -5.52 -13.60
N TRP A 85 6.96 -5.51 -13.13
CA TRP A 85 6.09 -4.36 -13.32
C TRP A 85 6.59 -3.12 -12.57
N ILE A 86 7.17 -3.31 -11.37
CA ILE A 86 7.81 -2.23 -10.62
C ILE A 86 9.01 -1.68 -11.41
N SER A 87 9.86 -2.54 -12.01
CA SER A 87 11.02 -2.08 -12.78
C SER A 87 10.62 -1.32 -14.06
N VAL A 88 9.48 -1.67 -14.66
CA VAL A 88 8.88 -0.94 -15.80
C VAL A 88 8.23 0.39 -15.37
N GLY A 89 8.18 0.68 -14.07
CA GLY A 89 7.65 1.94 -13.52
C GLY A 89 6.17 1.90 -13.13
N ALA A 90 5.57 0.72 -13.01
CA ALA A 90 4.22 0.58 -12.45
C ALA A 90 4.21 0.94 -10.97
N GLN A 91 3.31 1.84 -10.58
CA GLN A 91 3.22 2.27 -9.18
C GLN A 91 2.17 1.48 -8.39
N PRO A 92 2.53 0.88 -7.25
CA PRO A 92 1.55 0.27 -6.36
C PRO A 92 0.74 1.32 -5.60
N THR A 93 -0.55 1.06 -5.40
CA THR A 93 -1.38 1.85 -4.47
C THR A 93 -0.92 1.65 -3.02
N GLN A 94 -1.17 2.62 -2.12
CA GLN A 94 -0.71 2.60 -0.73
C GLN A 94 -0.96 1.25 -0.01
N ARG A 95 -2.16 0.67 -0.16
CA ARG A 95 -2.51 -0.62 0.45
C ARG A 95 -1.71 -1.78 -0.16
N VAL A 96 -1.50 -1.77 -1.47
CA VAL A 96 -0.69 -2.80 -2.16
C VAL A 96 0.77 -2.66 -1.75
N ALA A 97 1.32 -1.43 -1.71
CA ALA A 97 2.68 -1.19 -1.28
C ALA A 97 2.92 -1.71 0.16
N TRP A 98 1.96 -1.50 1.07
CA TRP A 98 2.00 -2.07 2.41
C TRP A 98 2.00 -3.61 2.42
N LEU A 99 1.16 -4.26 1.60
CA LEU A 99 1.15 -5.72 1.45
C LEU A 99 2.47 -6.26 0.88
N LEU A 100 3.04 -5.57 -0.10
CA LEU A 100 4.33 -5.93 -0.71
C LEU A 100 5.49 -5.76 0.28
N GLY A 101 5.43 -4.73 1.14
CA GLY A 101 6.38 -4.53 2.23
C GLY A 101 6.36 -5.69 3.23
N LYS A 102 5.16 -6.15 3.62
CA LYS A 102 5.00 -7.35 4.47
C LYS A 102 5.53 -8.63 3.82
N ALA A 103 5.53 -8.69 2.49
CA ALA A 103 6.10 -9.79 1.72
C ALA A 103 7.58 -9.60 1.34
N GLN A 104 8.25 -8.58 1.90
CA GLN A 104 9.67 -8.27 1.63
C GLN A 104 10.00 -8.00 0.14
N LEU A 105 9.00 -7.60 -0.65
CA LEU A 105 9.19 -7.21 -2.06
C LEU A 105 9.47 -5.71 -2.24
N LEU A 106 9.16 -4.92 -1.21
CA LEU A 106 9.38 -3.48 -1.12
C LEU A 106 9.83 -3.12 0.30
N PRO A 107 10.41 -1.93 0.53
CA PRO A 107 10.66 -1.45 1.88
C PRO A 107 9.36 -1.46 2.69
N GLU A 108 9.45 -1.88 3.95
CA GLU A 108 8.28 -1.98 4.82
C GLU A 108 7.72 -0.58 5.09
N LEU A 109 6.43 -0.42 4.78
CA LEU A 109 5.71 0.83 5.00
C LEU A 109 4.90 0.76 6.30
N PRO A 110 4.71 1.91 6.99
CA PRO A 110 3.79 1.97 8.12
C PRO A 110 2.39 1.58 7.68
N ARG A 111 1.57 1.12 8.64
CA ARG A 111 0.18 0.74 8.35
C ARG A 111 -0.54 1.94 7.70
N PRO A 112 -1.31 1.72 6.61
CA PRO A 112 -2.11 2.80 6.05
C PRO A 112 -3.15 3.24 7.08
N VAL A 113 -3.11 4.52 7.45
CA VAL A 113 -4.02 5.12 8.42
C VAL A 113 -5.40 5.30 7.75
N PRO A 114 -6.50 4.82 8.36
CA PRO A 114 -7.84 5.08 7.85
C PRO A 114 -8.12 6.57 7.73
N LYS A 115 -8.84 6.96 6.67
CA LYS A 115 -9.18 8.38 6.41
C LYS A 115 -9.90 9.05 7.58
N GLU A 116 -10.67 8.29 8.35
CA GLU A 116 -11.39 8.79 9.52
C GLU A 116 -10.45 9.18 10.67
N GLU A 117 -9.40 8.40 10.90
CA GLU A 117 -8.38 8.68 11.91
C GLU A 117 -7.58 9.93 11.53
N ILE A 118 -7.26 10.09 10.23
CA ILE A 118 -6.61 11.30 9.68
C ILE A 118 -7.47 12.56 9.89
N ARG A 119 -8.80 12.45 9.74
CA ARG A 119 -9.72 13.59 9.95
C ARG A 119 -9.78 14.03 11.41
N ARG A 120 -9.76 13.06 12.35
CA ARG A 120 -9.82 13.30 13.79
C ARG A 120 -8.51 13.85 14.35
N ALA A 121 -7.40 13.47 13.75
CA ALA A 121 -6.06 13.89 14.16
C ALA A 121 -5.26 14.29 12.90
N PRO A 122 -5.42 15.55 12.43
CA PRO A 122 -4.80 16.01 11.19
C PRO A 122 -3.26 16.03 11.23
N ASN A 123 -2.67 15.96 12.42
CA ASN A 123 -1.23 15.78 12.63
C ASN A 123 -0.71 14.38 12.26
N LEU A 124 -1.58 13.37 12.06
CA LEU A 124 -1.19 12.01 11.66
C LEU A 124 -0.95 11.86 10.14
N ALA A 125 -1.26 12.88 9.34
CA ALA A 125 -1.07 12.86 7.88
C ALA A 125 0.38 13.11 7.43
N ALA A 126 1.33 13.19 8.37
CA ALA A 126 2.71 13.59 8.13
C ALA A 126 3.60 12.45 7.63
#